data_AF-A0A2T3JCT9-F1
#
_entry.id   AF-A0A2T3JCT9-F1
#
_cell.length_a   1.000
_cell.length_b   1.000
_cell.length_c   1.000
_cell.angle_alpha   90.00
_cell.angle_beta   90.00
_cell.angle_gamma   90.00
#
_symmetry.space_group_name_H-M   'P 1'
#
loop_
_entity.id
_entity.type
_entity.pdbx_description
1 polymer ?
#
loop_
_entity_poly.entity_id
_entity_poly.type
_entity_poly.pdbx_seq_one_letter_code
_entity_poly.pdbx_strand_id
1 'polypeptide(L)' 'MCNKSFIAVHSISAIENEIFCAEGLLEEVGTAYPYDSFEDGYAAALRWMMGKEPSSVEEEYRSILDGKLSVAIRKGE' A
#
# COMPACT_ATOMS: atom_id res chain seq x y z
N MET A 1 17.53 -13.27 -21.39
CA MET A 1 17.61 -12.87 -19.97
C MET A 1 17.46 -14.12 -19.13
N CYS A 2 18.38 -14.40 -18.21
CA CYS A 2 18.24 -15.56 -17.31
C CYS A 2 17.17 -15.19 -16.27
N ASN A 3 15.98 -15.77 -16.39
CA ASN A 3 14.86 -15.52 -15.50
C ASN A 3 15.12 -16.31 -14.20
N LYS A 4 15.90 -15.72 -13.29
CA LYS A 4 16.12 -16.32 -11.97
C LYS A 4 14.83 -16.17 -11.17
N SER A 5 14.34 -17.27 -10.61
CA SER A 5 13.23 -17.25 -9.67
C SER A 5 13.51 -16.25 -8.56
N PHE A 6 12.63 -15.26 -8.42
CA PHE A 6 12.70 -14.29 -7.33
C PHE A 6 12.03 -14.90 -6.10
N ILE A 7 12.71 -14.80 -4.96
CA ILE A 7 12.13 -15.12 -3.65
C ILE A 7 11.84 -13.77 -3.00
N ALA A 8 10.56 -13.47 -2.80
CA ALA A 8 10.15 -12.28 -2.05
C ALA A 8 10.66 -12.38 -0.61
N VAL A 9 11.03 -11.25 -0.01
CA VAL A 9 11.45 -11.21 1.40
C VAL A 9 10.27 -11.42 2.36
N HIS A 10 9.05 -11.25 1.86
CA HIS A 10 7.81 -11.38 2.60
C HIS A 10 7.19 -12.76 2.40
N SER A 11 6.47 -13.23 3.42
CA SER A 11 5.64 -14.44 3.30
C SER A 11 4.44 -14.17 2.39
N ILE A 12 3.85 -15.24 1.84
CA ILE A 12 2.60 -15.14 1.07
C ILE A 12 1.52 -14.43 1.89
N SER A 13 1.35 -14.78 3.16
CA SER A 13 0.36 -14.15 4.03
C SER A 13 0.61 -12.66 4.29
N ALA A 14 1.87 -12.22 4.33
CA ALA A 14 2.18 -10.80 4.44
C ALA A 14 1.82 -10.04 3.15
N ILE A 15 2.03 -10.66 1.99
CA ILE A 15 1.61 -10.11 0.69
C ILE A 15 0.08 -10.05 0.58
N GLU A 16 -0.63 -11.10 0.98
CA GLU A 16 -2.09 -11.12 1.00
C GLU A 16 -2.67 -10.05 1.94
N ASN A 17 -2.05 -9.85 3.10
CA ASN A 17 -2.45 -8.80 4.04
C ASN A 17 -2.21 -7.39 3.46
N GLU A 18 -1.09 -7.16 2.78
CA GLU A 18 -0.80 -5.90 2.11
C GLU A 18 -1.85 -5.60 1.02
N ILE A 19 -2.23 -6.61 0.23
CA ILE A 19 -3.29 -6.49 -0.78
C ILE A 19 -4.63 -6.14 -0.12
N PHE A 20 -4.99 -6.83 0.97
CA PHE A 20 -6.21 -6.53 1.72
C PHE A 20 -6.22 -5.08 2.23
N CYS A 21 -5.09 -4.59 2.75
CA CYS A 21 -4.97 -3.20 3.17
C CYS A 21 -5.12 -2.23 1.98
N ALA A 22 -4.57 -2.56 0.82
CA ALA A 22 -4.68 -1.74 -0.39
C ALA A 22 -6.13 -1.62 -0.88
N GLU A 23 -6.85 -2.76 -0.91
CA GLU A 23 -8.26 -2.81 -1.29
C GLU A 23 -9.13 -2.02 -0.30
N GLY A 24 -8.94 -2.23 1.01
CA GLY A 24 -9.67 -1.48 2.04
C GLY A 24 -9.38 0.02 2.02
N LEU A 25 -8.12 0.41 1.78
CA LEU A 25 -7.73 1.81 1.66
C LEU A 25 -8.33 2.47 0.41
N LEU A 26 -8.41 1.74 -0.70
CA LEU A 26 -9.06 2.18 -1.94
C LEU A 26 -10.55 2.44 -1.75
N GLU A 27 -11.25 1.57 -0.99
CA GLU A 27 -12.67 1.73 -0.69
C GLU A 27 -12.96 2.92 0.25
N GLU A 28 -12.11 3.14 1.26
CA GLU A 28 -12.37 4.16 2.29
C GLU A 28 -11.90 5.58 1.90
N VAL A 29 -10.70 5.71 1.30
CA VAL A 29 -10.06 7.02 1.04
C VAL A 29 -9.46 7.16 -0.35
N GLY A 30 -9.45 6.10 -1.16
CA GLY A 30 -9.02 6.10 -2.55
C GLY A 30 -7.57 5.63 -2.75
N THR A 31 -6.58 6.41 -2.38
CA THR A 31 -5.18 5.99 -2.62
C THR A 31 -4.24 6.51 -1.56
N ALA A 32 -3.25 5.70 -1.21
CA ALA A 32 -2.12 6.10 -0.35
C ALA A 32 -1.10 6.98 -1.10
N TYR A 33 -1.37 7.21 -2.39
CA TYR A 33 -0.51 7.97 -3.30
C TYR A 33 -1.33 9.09 -3.98
N PRO A 34 -1.96 10.01 -3.23
CA PRO A 34 -2.89 11.00 -3.81
C PRO A 34 -2.20 12.07 -4.66
N TYR A 35 -0.88 12.24 -4.50
CA TYR A 35 -0.07 13.23 -5.21
C TYR A 35 0.93 12.61 -6.19
N ASP A 36 0.99 11.27 -6.25
CA ASP A 36 1.98 10.55 -7.05
C ASP A 36 1.32 9.90 -8.28
N SER A 37 2.15 9.45 -9.21
CA SER A 37 1.67 8.72 -10.39
C SER A 37 1.40 7.25 -10.08
N PHE A 38 0.69 6.57 -10.98
CA PHE A 38 0.52 5.13 -10.90
C PHE A 38 1.87 4.40 -10.87
N GLU A 39 2.84 4.86 -11.69
CA GLU A 39 4.17 4.29 -11.79
C GLU A 39 4.96 4.41 -10.48
N ASP A 40 4.77 5.49 -9.72
CA ASP A 40 5.40 5.69 -8.42
C ASP A 40 4.87 4.66 -7.40
N GLY A 41 3.55 4.46 -7.34
CA GLY A 41 2.93 3.43 -6.50
C GLY A 41 3.35 2.02 -6.91
N TYR A 42 3.43 1.74 -8.22
CA TYR A 42 3.90 0.46 -8.75
C TYR A 42 5.38 0.20 -8.37
N ALA A 43 6.23 1.23 -8.45
CA ALA A 43 7.62 1.13 -8.04
C ALA A 43 7.76 0.88 -6.53
N ALA A 44 6.98 1.57 -5.70
CA ALA A 44 6.97 1.38 -4.26
C ALA A 44 6.54 -0.04 -3.87
N ALA A 45 5.49 -0.59 -4.48
CA ALA A 45 5.06 -1.97 -4.24
C ALA A 45 6.16 -3.00 -4.56
N LEU A 46 6.90 -2.80 -5.66
CA LEU A 46 8.03 -3.67 -6.02
C LEU A 46 9.20 -3.52 -5.04
N ARG A 47 9.51 -2.29 -4.60
CA ARG A 47 10.57 -2.05 -3.62
C ARG A 47 10.23 -2.63 -2.26
N TRP A 48 8.97 -2.54 -1.84
CA TRP A 48 8.46 -3.23 -0.66
C TRP A 48 8.62 -4.75 -0.78
N MET A 49 8.21 -5.35 -1.90
CA MET A 49 8.36 -6.79 -2.16
C MET A 49 9.83 -7.26 -2.12
N MET A 50 10.76 -6.37 -2.44
CA MET A 50 12.21 -6.57 -2.34
C MET A 50 12.81 -6.26 -0.95
N GLY A 51 12.01 -5.77 0.01
CA GLY A 51 12.48 -5.35 1.33
C GLY A 51 13.32 -4.07 1.33
N LYS A 52 13.18 -3.24 0.29
CA LYS A 52 13.94 -1.98 0.14
C LYS A 52 13.21 -0.78 0.71
N GLU A 53 11.89 -0.85 0.83
CA GLU A 53 11.03 0.19 1.37
C GLU A 53 10.00 -0.44 2.32
N PRO A 54 9.55 0.29 3.36
CA PRO A 54 8.48 -0.17 4.25
C PRO A 54 7.11 -0.19 3.57
N SER A 55 6.10 -0.77 4.22
CA SER A 55 4.73 -0.72 3.73
C SER A 55 4.17 0.68 3.92
N SER A 56 3.77 1.33 2.84
CA SER A 56 3.02 2.59 2.91
C SER A 56 1.52 2.35 3.09
N VAL A 57 1.02 1.20 2.63
CA VAL A 57 -0.42 0.93 2.50
C VAL A 57 -0.99 0.36 3.80
N GLU A 58 -0.30 -0.57 4.43
CA GLU A 58 -0.72 -1.11 5.72
C GLU A 58 -0.71 -0.02 6.81
N GLU A 59 0.30 0.85 6.80
CA GLU A 59 0.42 1.94 7.76
C GLU A 59 -0.73 2.95 7.65
N GLU A 60 -1.08 3.35 6.43
CA GLU A 60 -2.22 4.24 6.21
C GLU A 60 -3.55 3.56 6.53
N TYR A 61 -3.73 2.31 6.11
CA TYR A 61 -4.96 1.57 6.39
C TYR A 61 -5.17 1.37 7.90
N ARG A 62 -4.12 1.02 8.64
CA ARG A 62 -4.16 0.96 10.11
C ARG A 62 -4.47 2.33 10.73
N SER A 63 -3.97 3.42 10.15
CA SER A 63 -4.27 4.77 10.64
C SER A 63 -5.75 5.14 10.46
N ILE A 64 -6.40 4.63 9.40
CA ILE A 64 -7.86 4.72 9.20
C ILE A 64 -8.59 3.93 10.30
N LEU A 65 -8.21 2.66 10.51
CA LEU A 65 -8.84 1.79 11.51
C LEU A 65 -8.68 2.31 12.95
N ASP A 66 -7.52 2.88 13.28
CA ASP A 66 -7.24 3.51 14.57
C ASP A 66 -8.01 4.82 14.78
N GLY A 67 -8.74 5.30 13.78
CA GLY A 67 -9.44 6.59 13.80
C GLY A 67 -8.48 7.79 13.85
N LYS A 68 -7.18 7.58 13.64
CA LYS A 68 -6.17 8.65 13.56
C LYS A 68 -6.26 9.41 12.25
N LEU A 69 -6.73 8.75 11.19
CA LEU A 69 -7.24 9.38 9.98
C LEU A 69 -8.73 9.74 10.15
N SER A 70 -9.07 10.45 11.23
CA SER A 70 -10.35 11.15 11.25
C SER A 70 -10.20 12.42 10.40
N VAL A 71 -10.98 12.51 9.30
CA VAL A 71 -11.20 13.74 8.51
C VAL A 71 -10.11 14.09 7.47
N ALA A 72 -10.43 13.85 6.19
CA ALA A 72 -10.09 14.77 5.10
C ALA A 72 -11.10 14.76 3.92
N ILE A 73 -12.04 13.80 3.85
CA ILE A 73 -13.00 13.69 2.73
C ILE A 73 -14.46 13.74 3.24
N ARG A 74 -14.78 14.68 4.12
CA ARG A 74 -16.17 15.15 4.33
C ARG A 74 -16.18 16.66 4.52
N LYS A 75 -15.67 17.40 3.52
CA LYS A 75 -16.01 18.80 3.22
C LYS A 75 -15.21 19.26 1.99
N GLY A 76 -15.64 18.78 0.83
CA GLY A 76 -15.52 19.52 -0.42
C GLY A 76 -16.94 19.70 -0.91
N GLU A 77 -17.37 20.96 -1.00
CA GLU A 77 -18.67 21.42 -1.49
C GLU A 77 -19.03 20.90 -2.88
#